data_AF-A0A2V1JSG1-F1
#
_entry.id   AF-A0A2V1JSG1-F1
#
_cell.length_a   1.000
_cell.length_b   1.000
_cell.length_c   1.000
_cell.angle_alpha   90.00
_cell.angle_beta   90.00
_cell.angle_gamma   90.00
#
_symmetry.space_group_name_H-M   'P 1'
#
loop_
_entity.id
_entity.type
_entity.pdbx_description
1 polymer ?
#
loop_
_entity_poly.entity_id
_entity_poly.type
_entity_poly.pdbx_seq_one_letter_code
_entity_poly.pdbx_strand_id
1 'polypeptide(L)'
;MARWYGKVGYTVTKEVEPGLYVGEEQDVVREYFGDYSGFAWQNQNSGGINDDLVISGTVSIVADQYAYQNCSNIAYVEVEGTKWKVIKIEPQRPRLILSLGGVYNG
;
A
#
# COMPACT_ATOMS: atom_id res chain seq x y z
N MET A 1 2.92 11.23 16.40
CA MET A 1 2.54 9.99 15.69
C MET A 1 1.06 9.79 15.91
N ALA A 2 0.30 9.79 14.82
CA ALA A 2 -1.14 9.54 14.89
C ALA A 2 -1.37 8.05 14.71
N ARG A 3 -2.17 7.46 15.59
CA ARG A 3 -2.54 6.04 15.50
C ARG A 3 -3.29 5.83 14.20
N TRP A 4 -2.83 4.87 13.42
CA TRP A 4 -3.43 4.48 12.16
C TRP A 4 -4.04 3.09 12.30
N TYR A 5 -5.23 2.94 11.74
CA TYR A 5 -5.83 1.64 11.50
C TYR A 5 -6.43 1.67 10.11
N GLY A 6 -6.06 0.70 9.29
CA GLY A 6 -6.55 0.62 7.93
C GLY A 6 -6.20 -0.67 7.24
N LYS A 7 -6.68 -0.75 6.02
CA LYS A 7 -6.63 -1.94 5.18
C LYS A 7 -5.40 -1.89 4.29
N VAL A 8 -4.68 -3.00 4.22
CA VAL A 8 -3.52 -3.19 3.33
C VAL A 8 -3.89 -4.27 2.33
N GLY A 9 -3.85 -3.91 1.05
CA GLY A 9 -4.11 -4.81 -0.07
C GLY A 9 -2.83 -5.49 -0.53
N TYR A 10 -2.92 -6.80 -0.79
CA TYR A 10 -1.83 -7.59 -1.36
C TYR A 10 -2.22 -8.06 -2.75
N THR A 11 -1.35 -7.88 -3.73
CA THR A 11 -1.46 -8.46 -5.06
C THR A 11 -0.63 -9.74 -5.08
N VAL A 12 -1.30 -10.89 -4.90
CA VAL A 12 -0.67 -12.20 -5.01
C VAL A 12 -1.02 -12.77 -6.39
N THR A 13 -0.06 -12.73 -7.32
CA THR A 13 -0.19 -13.44 -8.60
C THR A 13 -0.06 -14.94 -8.34
N LYS A 14 -1.18 -15.65 -8.36
CA LYS A 14 -1.19 -17.11 -8.25
C LYS A 14 -1.62 -17.70 -9.59
N GLU A 15 -0.83 -18.62 -10.13
CA GLU A 15 -1.20 -19.40 -11.31
C GLU A 15 -2.35 -20.33 -10.93
N VAL A 16 -3.56 -20.03 -11.40
CA VAL A 16 -4.77 -20.80 -11.09
C VAL A 16 -4.87 -22.02 -12.01
N GLU A 17 -4.42 -21.90 -13.27
CA GLU A 17 -4.37 -22.96 -14.28
C GLU A 17 -3.15 -22.79 -15.21
N PRO A 18 -2.62 -23.89 -15.79
CA PRO A 18 -1.47 -23.82 -16.71
C PRO A 18 -1.81 -22.97 -17.95
N GLY A 19 -1.15 -21.81 -18.05
CA GLY A 19 -1.34 -20.86 -19.15
C GLY A 19 -2.47 -19.83 -18.94
N LEU A 20 -3.21 -19.90 -17.83
CA LEU A 20 -4.14 -18.87 -17.39
C LEU A 20 -3.57 -18.19 -16.15
N TYR A 21 -2.79 -17.13 -16.39
CA TYR A 21 -2.39 -16.22 -15.32
C TYR A 21 -3.57 -15.32 -15.08
N VAL A 22 -4.55 -15.81 -14.32
CA VAL A 22 -5.48 -14.90 -13.69
C VAL A 22 -4.62 -14.13 -12.71
N GLY A 23 -4.28 -12.89 -13.07
CA GLY A 23 -4.08 -11.86 -12.07
C GLY A 23 -5.42 -11.66 -11.38
N GLU A 24 -5.94 -12.71 -10.72
CA GLU A 24 -6.89 -12.56 -9.66
C GLU A 24 -6.12 -11.76 -8.62
N GLU A 25 -6.29 -10.46 -8.71
CA GLU A 25 -6.34 -9.54 -7.60
C GLU A 25 -7.31 -10.11 -6.55
N GLN A 26 -6.96 -11.27 -5.97
CA GLN A 26 -7.33 -11.57 -4.60
C GLN A 26 -6.58 -10.51 -3.82
N ASP A 27 -7.20 -9.34 -3.78
CA ASP A 27 -7.02 -8.29 -2.82
C ASP A 27 -7.17 -8.96 -1.45
N VAL A 28 -6.11 -9.61 -0.97
CA VAL A 28 -6.07 -10.18 0.36
C VAL A 28 -5.99 -8.97 1.27
N VAL A 29 -7.13 -8.34 1.53
CA VAL A 29 -7.18 -7.15 2.35
C VAL A 29 -7.01 -7.58 3.79
N ARG A 30 -5.94 -7.13 4.42
CA ARG A 30 -5.71 -7.33 5.84
C ARG A 30 -5.67 -6.00 6.56
N GLU A 31 -6.30 -5.98 7.72
CA GLU A 31 -6.34 -4.80 8.57
C GLU A 31 -5.11 -4.84 9.49
N TYR A 32 -4.37 -3.74 9.51
CA TYR A 32 -3.21 -3.60 10.38
C TYR A 32 -3.32 -2.36 11.25
N PHE A 33 -2.76 -2.48 12.44
CA PHE A 33 -2.56 -1.37 13.34
C PHE A 33 -1.17 -0.78 13.16
N GLY A 34 -1.10 0.54 13.27
CA GLY A 34 0.13 1.24 13.00
C GLY A 34 0.13 2.68 13.44
N ASP A 35 1.10 3.40 12.92
CA ASP A 35 1.24 4.84 13.04
C ASP A 35 1.39 5.39 11.63
N TYR A 36 0.69 6.47 11.29
CA TYR A 36 0.92 7.18 10.04
C TYR A 36 1.65 8.50 10.32
N SER A 37 2.56 8.87 9.42
CA SER A 37 3.38 10.07 9.52
C SER A 37 3.55 10.71 8.15
N GLY A 38 3.51 12.05 8.10
CA GLY A 38 3.88 12.79 6.89
C GLY A 38 2.80 12.84 5.80
N PHE A 39 1.51 12.95 6.15
CA PHE A 39 0.48 13.24 5.16
C PHE A 39 0.65 14.69 4.65
N ALA A 40 1.60 14.90 3.75
CA ALA A 40 1.77 16.13 3.00
C ALA A 40 1.09 15.92 1.66
N TRP A 41 -0.10 16.50 1.50
CA TRP A 41 -0.76 16.56 0.21
C TRP A 41 0.03 17.53 -0.66
N GLN A 42 0.74 17.00 -1.66
CA GLN A 42 1.44 17.80 -2.65
C GLN A 42 0.71 17.67 -3.97
N ASN A 43 0.01 18.72 -4.38
CA ASN A 43 -0.54 18.78 -5.73
C ASN A 43 0.60 19.09 -6.70
N GLN A 44 1.18 18.07 -7.31
CA GLN A 44 2.16 18.27 -8.37
C GLN A 44 1.42 18.41 -9.69
N ASN A 45 1.35 19.63 -10.20
CA ASN A 45 0.91 19.90 -11.56
C ASN A 45 2.01 19.41 -12.52
N SER A 46 2.08 18.09 -12.71
CA SER A 46 2.79 17.48 -13.82
C SER A 46 1.95 17.82 -15.05
N GLY A 47 2.50 18.54 -16.03
CA GLY A 47 1.77 19.13 -17.17
C GLY A 47 1.07 18.16 -18.14
N GLY A 48 0.66 16.98 -17.67
CA GLY A 48 -0.31 16.11 -18.32
C GLY A 48 -1.76 16.47 -17.96
N ILE A 49 -2.71 15.82 -18.63
CA ILE A 49 -4.15 16.09 -18.55
C ILE A 49 -4.75 15.75 -17.16
N ASN A 50 -4.05 14.94 -16.36
CA ASN A 50 -4.44 14.57 -15.00
C ASN A 50 -3.40 15.11 -13.99
N ASP A 51 -3.85 15.85 -12.98
CA ASP A 51 -3.00 16.21 -11.82
C ASP A 51 -2.57 14.91 -11.11
N ASP A 52 -1.26 14.68 -11.01
CA ASP A 52 -0.70 13.57 -10.24
C ASP A 52 -0.76 13.94 -8.75
N LEU A 53 -1.77 13.39 -8.08
CA LEU A 53 -2.01 13.55 -6.65
C LEU A 53 -1.00 12.68 -5.88
N VAL A 54 0.23 13.18 -5.73
CA VAL A 54 1.31 12.48 -5.02
C VAL A 54 1.22 12.78 -3.53
N ILE A 55 1.01 11.73 -2.73
CA ILE A 55 1.20 11.80 -1.29
C ILE A 55 2.58 11.29 -0.93
N SER A 56 3.32 12.06 -0.15
CA SER A 56 4.61 11.69 0.44
C SER A 56 4.46 11.18 1.88
N GLY A 57 3.45 10.33 2.08
CA GLY A 57 3.11 9.74 3.37
C GLY A 57 3.89 8.49 3.68
N THR A 58 4.13 8.23 4.97
CA THR A 58 4.72 6.98 5.43
C THR A 58 3.80 6.35 6.48
N VAL A 59 3.46 5.08 6.29
CA VAL A 59 2.65 4.29 7.23
C VAL A 59 3.54 3.22 7.84
N SER A 60 3.65 3.22 9.16
CA SER A 60 4.33 2.17 9.91
C SER A 60 3.28 1.19 10.43
N ILE A 61 3.25 -0.02 9.87
CA ILE A 61 2.35 -1.08 10.34
C ILE A 61 3.11 -2.05 11.25
N VAL A 62 2.41 -2.60 12.25
CA VAL A 62 2.92 -3.76 12.99
C VAL A 62 2.73 -4.98 12.10
N ALA A 63 3.84 -5.64 11.78
CA ALA A 63 3.85 -6.67 10.76
C ALA A 63 3.69 -8.07 11.38
N ASP A 64 2.64 -8.77 10.97
CA ASP A 64 2.49 -10.20 11.27
C ASP A 64 3.44 -11.05 10.42
N GLN A 65 3.56 -12.34 10.73
CA GLN A 65 4.33 -13.29 9.93
C GLN A 65 3.91 -13.28 8.45
N TYR A 66 2.61 -13.07 8.17
CA TYR A 66 2.10 -12.95 6.80
C TYR A 66 2.60 -11.67 6.11
N ALA A 67 2.61 -10.53 6.79
CA ALA A 67 3.10 -9.27 6.25
C ALA A 67 4.60 -9.32 5.95
N TYR A 68 5.38 -10.04 6.78
CA TYR A 68 6.80 -10.26 6.51
C TYR A 68 7.07 -11.16 5.31
N GLN A 69 6.28 -12.23 5.14
CA GLN A 69 6.44 -13.14 4.01
C GLN A 69 5.98 -12.53 2.69
N ASN A 70 4.93 -11.70 2.74
CA ASN A 70 4.29 -11.11 1.57
C ASN A 70 4.58 -9.61 1.45
N CYS A 71 5.69 -9.12 2.01
CA CYS A 71 6.02 -7.70 1.97
C CYS A 71 6.16 -7.21 0.53
N SER A 72 6.72 -8.01 -0.38
CA SER A 72 6.82 -7.70 -1.81
C SER A 72 5.47 -7.68 -2.55
N ASN A 73 4.43 -8.26 -1.96
CA ASN A 73 3.09 -8.34 -2.55
C ASN A 73 2.18 -7.19 -2.11
N ILE A 74 2.62 -6.32 -1.19
CA ILE A 74 1.82 -5.17 -0.76
C ILE A 74 1.71 -4.18 -1.91
N ALA A 75 0.49 -3.91 -2.37
CA ALA A 75 0.23 -3.04 -3.52
C ALA A 75 -0.31 -1.66 -3.12
N TYR A 76 -1.26 -1.63 -2.19
CA TYR A 76 -1.85 -0.38 -1.71
C TYR A 76 -2.26 -0.44 -0.24
N VAL A 77 -2.50 0.74 0.31
CA VAL A 77 -3.01 0.95 1.66
C VAL A 77 -4.21 1.87 1.59
N GLU A 78 -5.29 1.53 2.28
CA GLU A 78 -6.48 2.37 2.38
C GLU A 78 -6.34 3.32 3.58
N VAL A 79 -6.34 4.63 3.31
CA VAL A 79 -6.27 5.68 4.32
C VAL A 79 -7.41 6.66 4.06
N GLU A 80 -8.25 6.91 5.07
CA GLU A 80 -9.41 7.82 4.98
C GLU A 80 -10.34 7.49 3.79
N GLY A 81 -10.51 6.20 3.47
CA GLY A 81 -11.36 5.72 2.38
C GLY A 81 -10.74 5.83 0.98
N THR A 82 -9.50 6.29 0.86
CA THR A 82 -8.76 6.34 -0.41
C THR A 82 -7.68 5.26 -0.45
N LYS A 83 -7.57 4.53 -1.57
CA LYS A 83 -6.48 3.57 -1.80
C LYS A 83 -5.24 4.30 -2.28
N TRP A 84 -4.14 4.18 -1.54
CA TRP A 84 -2.84 4.78 -1.84
C TRP A 84 -1.86 3.71 -2.26
N LYS A 85 -1.19 3.91 -3.40
CA LYS A 85 -0.19 2.98 -3.91
C LYS A 85 1.05 2.99 -3.02
N VAL A 86 1.57 1.81 -2.69
CA VAL A 86 2.85 1.69 -1.97
C VAL A 86 3.99 1.72 -2.99
N ILE A 87 4.93 2.65 -2.79
CA ILE A 87 6.10 2.82 -3.69
C ILE A 87 7.38 2.23 -3.09
N LYS A 88 7.45 2.12 -1.76
CA LYS A 88 8.63 1.62 -1.06
C LYS A 88 8.22 0.92 0.23
N ILE A 89 8.93 -0.16 0.54
CA ILE A 89 8.69 -0.98 1.72
C ILE A 89 10.02 -1.20 2.43
N GLU A 90 10.09 -0.78 3.69
CA GLU A 90 11.27 -0.90 4.54
C GLU A 90 10.95 -1.80 5.74
N PRO A 91 11.47 -3.04 5.78
CA PRO A 91 11.27 -3.94 6.90
C PRO A 91 12.12 -3.54 8.11
N GLN A 92 11.46 -3.18 9.22
CA GLN A 92 12.09 -2.82 10.48
C GLN A 92 11.47 -3.60 11.64
N ARG A 93 11.94 -4.84 11.89
CA ARG A 93 11.34 -5.74 12.91
C ARG A 93 11.13 -5.04 14.27
N PRO A 94 9.91 -5.07 14.86
CA PRO A 94 8.69 -5.81 14.49
C PRO A 94 7.68 -5.05 13.60
N ARG A 95 8.09 -3.97 12.94
CA ARG A 95 7.26 -3.11 12.07
C ARG A 95 7.67 -3.19 10.59
N LEU A 96 6.79 -2.72 9.72
CA LEU A 96 7.06 -2.43 8.31
C LEU A 96 6.76 -0.96 8.08
N ILE A 97 7.67 -0.26 7.43
CA ILE A 97 7.50 1.12 7.02
C ILE A 97 7.12 1.11 5.53
N LEU A 98 5.95 1.63 5.21
CA LEU A 98 5.40 1.70 3.87
C LEU A 98 5.40 3.16 3.43
N SER A 99 6.18 3.50 2.40
CA SER A 99 6.07 4.80 1.75
C SER A 99 4.95 4.75 0.73
N LEU A 100 3.99 5.65 0.89
CA LEU A 100 2.87 5.85 -0.02
C LEU A 100 3.30 6.78 -1.16
N GLY A 101 2.61 6.65 -2.29
CA GLY A 101 2.76 7.53 -3.45
C GLY A 101 1.40 8.06 -3.91
N GLY A 102 1.12 7.94 -5.21
CA GLY A 102 -0.14 8.36 -5.81
C GLY A 102 -1.35 7.51 -5.42
N VAL A 103 -2.53 7.95 -5.85
CA VAL A 103 -3.79 7.20 -5.71
C VAL A 103 -3.73 5.92 -6.55
N TYR A 104 -4.17 4.81 -5.96
CA TYR A 104 -4.31 3.53 -6.64
C TYR A 104 -5.67 3.47 -7.35
N ASN A 105 -5.67 3.42 -8.68
CA ASN A 105 -6.88 3.49 -9.51
C ASN A 105 -7.43 2.12 -9.97
N GLY A 106 -6.87 1.00 -9.51
CA GLY A 106 -7.14 -0.33 -10.07
C GLY A 106 -6.09 -0.66 -11.11
#